data_AF-A0A3D2U110-F1
#
_entry.id   AF-A0A3D2U110-F1
#
_cell.length_a   1.000
_cell.length_b   1.000
_cell.length_c   1.000
_cell.angle_alpha   90.00
_cell.angle_beta   90.00
_cell.angle_gamma   90.00
#
_symmetry.space_group_name_H-M   'P 1'
#
loop_
_entity.id
_entity.type
_entity.pdbx_description
1 polymer ?
#
loop_
_entity_poly.entity_id
_entity_poly.type
_entity_poly.pdbx_seq_one_letter_code
_entity_poly.pdbx_strand_id
1 'polypeptide(L)'
;MVSPVHLPSKQQSLPDMKKFFSAVAVLAVVCLVPGNVVAKDRPFSFLAIGDLPYNADQATLLNQLVKQSKKERFEFLMHVGDIQGGGIPCTDTLATNIRDLFRKYPKPVVYTPGDNEWTDCAVDGGDPIERLANLRKLFFADKKTLRLDKLGVVRQSRHEKYAKYVENYRFTKSGVLFVVAHVVGSGNNYKPNDPKSMKEFTERNAANLAFLKESYIEAAKTDVKGVALVIHANPDFEMGAGEGFKDFLASLRGFLSGYNRPVVCIHGDSHYYRIDKPFRDANGKTFLGFTRIEVFGSPNVAGLIINVDPDDPQIFSTRPYYLKIKPKAP
;
A
#
# COMPACT_ATOMS: atom_id res chain seq x y z
N MET A 1 0.88 -7.76 87.99
CA MET A 1 0.30 -6.39 87.97
C MET A 1 -0.11 -6.14 86.53
N VAL A 2 -1.35 -5.97 86.09
CA VAL A 2 -2.64 -5.64 86.71
C VAL A 2 -3.71 -6.48 85.99
N SER A 3 -4.75 -6.84 86.76
CA SER A 3 -5.88 -7.70 86.47
C SER A 3 -6.76 -7.32 85.27
N PRO A 4 -7.47 -8.29 84.65
CA PRO A 4 -8.51 -8.04 83.67
C PRO A 4 -9.87 -7.73 84.33
N VAL A 5 -10.60 -6.76 83.78
CA VAL A 5 -11.97 -6.42 84.19
C VAL A 5 -12.97 -7.26 83.40
N HIS A 6 -13.94 -7.79 84.13
CA HIS A 6 -14.97 -8.73 83.70
C HIS A 6 -16.35 -8.05 83.67
N LEU A 7 -17.26 -8.63 82.87
CA LEU A 7 -18.74 -8.62 82.93
C LEU A 7 -19.51 -7.52 82.17
N PRO A 8 -20.80 -7.75 81.78
CA PRO A 8 -21.61 -8.97 81.92
C PRO A 8 -22.32 -9.45 80.63
N SER A 9 -22.68 -10.72 80.67
CA SER A 9 -23.72 -11.36 79.85
C SER A 9 -25.12 -10.85 80.17
N LYS A 10 -25.91 -10.48 79.16
CA LYS A 10 -27.38 -10.45 79.26
C LYS A 10 -27.98 -11.25 78.11
N GLN A 11 -28.58 -12.36 78.50
CA GLN A 11 -29.46 -13.20 77.72
C GLN A 11 -30.84 -12.52 77.72
N GLN A 12 -31.38 -12.20 76.54
CA GLN A 12 -32.79 -11.82 76.39
C GLN A 12 -33.42 -12.62 75.27
N SER A 13 -34.54 -13.21 75.66
CA SER A 13 -35.51 -14.07 74.98
C SER A 13 -35.96 -13.61 73.59
N LEU A 14 -36.11 -14.58 72.69
CA LEU A 14 -36.93 -14.50 71.47
C LEU A 14 -38.42 -14.41 71.82
N PRO A 15 -39.20 -13.56 71.13
CA PRO A 15 -40.61 -13.80 70.87
C PRO A 15 -40.79 -14.48 69.50
N ASP A 16 -41.56 -15.56 69.53
CA ASP A 16 -41.99 -16.37 68.40
C ASP A 16 -43.27 -15.77 67.80
N MET A 17 -43.26 -15.33 66.53
CA MET A 17 -44.51 -15.19 65.77
C MET A 17 -44.32 -15.04 64.25
N LYS A 18 -44.59 -16.16 63.57
CA LYS A 18 -45.47 -16.30 62.39
C LYS A 18 -45.25 -15.38 61.18
N LYS A 19 -44.86 -16.06 60.09
CA LYS A 19 -45.27 -15.87 58.69
C LYS A 19 -45.01 -14.49 58.06
N PHE A 20 -43.93 -14.40 57.30
CA PHE A 20 -43.94 -13.75 55.99
C PHE A 20 -42.98 -14.49 55.05
N PHE A 21 -43.54 -15.28 54.13
CA PHE A 21 -42.83 -15.72 52.93
C PHE A 21 -42.50 -14.45 52.12
N SER A 22 -41.24 -14.03 52.12
CA SER A 22 -40.71 -13.14 51.10
C SER A 22 -39.75 -13.94 50.24
N ALA A 23 -40.16 -14.14 48.98
CA ALA A 23 -39.34 -14.71 47.94
C ALA A 23 -38.04 -13.89 47.83
N VAL A 24 -36.91 -14.50 48.19
CA VAL A 24 -35.59 -13.98 47.83
C VAL A 24 -35.42 -14.25 46.34
N ALA A 25 -35.75 -13.26 45.51
CA ALA A 25 -35.33 -13.25 44.12
C ALA A 25 -33.81 -13.13 44.10
N VAL A 26 -33.11 -14.24 43.83
CA VAL A 26 -31.69 -14.24 43.51
C VAL A 26 -31.56 -13.52 42.16
N LEU A 27 -31.27 -12.22 42.21
CA LEU A 27 -30.87 -11.47 41.03
C LEU A 27 -29.48 -11.96 40.63
N ALA A 28 -29.41 -12.90 39.69
CA ALA A 28 -28.16 -13.24 39.03
C ALA A 28 -27.71 -11.98 38.26
N VAL A 29 -26.78 -11.22 38.83
CA VAL A 29 -26.08 -10.17 38.12
C VAL A 29 -25.20 -10.86 37.08
N VAL A 30 -25.74 -11.00 35.87
CA VAL A 30 -24.93 -11.31 34.69
C VAL A 30 -24.05 -10.09 34.48
N CYS A 31 -22.81 -10.16 34.93
CA CYS A 31 -21.76 -9.26 34.50
C CYS A 31 -21.61 -9.42 32.99
N LEU A 32 -22.37 -8.63 32.22
CA LEU A 32 -22.08 -8.36 30.82
C LEU A 32 -20.72 -7.67 30.79
N VAL A 33 -19.66 -8.46 30.74
CA VAL A 33 -18.37 -7.99 30.28
C VAL A 33 -18.64 -7.49 28.87
N PRO A 34 -18.49 -6.20 28.56
CA PRO A 34 -18.59 -5.74 27.19
C PRO A 34 -17.47 -6.44 26.43
N GLY A 35 -17.84 -7.50 25.71
CA GLY A 35 -16.96 -8.12 24.75
C GLY A 35 -16.59 -7.01 23.78
N ASN A 36 -15.32 -6.60 23.78
CA ASN A 36 -14.78 -5.81 22.70
C ASN A 36 -15.00 -6.65 21.43
N VAL A 37 -16.07 -6.33 20.69
CA VAL A 37 -16.26 -6.82 19.35
C VAL A 37 -15.13 -6.18 18.56
N VAL A 38 -13.99 -6.87 18.49
CA VAL A 38 -12.93 -6.54 17.57
C VAL A 38 -13.59 -6.55 16.20
N ALA A 39 -13.70 -5.38 15.58
CA ALA A 39 -14.27 -5.26 14.24
C ALA A 39 -13.47 -6.21 13.34
N LYS A 40 -14.12 -7.27 12.86
CA LYS A 40 -13.47 -8.27 12.03
C LYS A 40 -12.96 -7.57 10.77
N ASP A 41 -11.68 -7.75 10.46
CA ASP A 41 -11.10 -7.29 9.20
C ASP A 41 -11.90 -7.93 8.06
N ARG A 42 -12.46 -7.09 7.18
CA ARG A 42 -13.32 -7.56 6.08
C ARG A 42 -12.51 -7.71 4.80
N PRO A 43 -12.78 -8.75 3.99
CA PRO A 43 -12.23 -8.83 2.65
C PRO A 43 -12.58 -7.61 1.82
N PHE A 44 -11.68 -7.19 0.95
CA PHE A 44 -11.91 -6.08 0.04
C PHE A 44 -11.18 -6.28 -1.29
N SER A 45 -11.52 -5.44 -2.27
CA SER A 45 -10.83 -5.44 -3.56
C SER A 45 -10.37 -4.03 -3.92
N PHE A 46 -9.30 -3.93 -4.70
CA PHE A 46 -8.88 -2.69 -5.35
C PHE A 46 -8.51 -2.96 -6.80
N LEU A 47 -8.50 -1.89 -7.61
CA LEU A 47 -8.07 -1.96 -9.00
C LEU A 47 -6.64 -1.45 -9.09
N ALA A 48 -5.73 -2.24 -9.66
CA ALA A 48 -4.37 -1.85 -10.01
C ALA A 48 -4.24 -1.64 -11.52
N ILE A 49 -3.59 -0.56 -11.92
CA ILE A 49 -3.23 -0.18 -13.30
C ILE A 49 -1.82 0.42 -13.29
N GLY A 50 -1.20 0.56 -14.45
CA GLY A 50 0.13 1.16 -14.64
C GLY A 50 0.37 1.40 -16.13
N ASP A 51 1.48 2.05 -16.46
CA ASP A 51 2.05 2.05 -17.82
C ASP A 51 1.09 2.53 -18.91
N LEU A 52 0.24 3.50 -18.55
CA LEU A 52 -0.85 4.02 -19.34
C LEU A 52 -1.17 5.47 -18.96
N PRO A 53 -1.48 6.36 -19.91
CA PRO A 53 -1.55 6.12 -21.36
C PRO A 53 -0.26 6.54 -22.09
N TYR A 54 0.18 5.75 -23.07
CA TYR A 54 1.37 6.06 -23.87
C TYR A 54 1.04 6.79 -25.17
N ASN A 55 -0.23 6.90 -25.54
CA ASN A 55 -0.70 7.67 -26.68
C ASN A 55 -2.17 8.12 -26.50
N ALA A 56 -2.68 8.92 -27.44
CA ALA A 56 -4.02 9.51 -27.37
C ALA A 56 -5.15 8.47 -27.36
N ASP A 57 -5.00 7.37 -28.11
CA ASP A 57 -6.00 6.29 -28.15
C ASP A 57 -6.07 5.58 -26.79
N GLN A 58 -4.91 5.27 -26.22
CA GLN A 58 -4.83 4.71 -24.87
C GLN A 58 -5.38 5.68 -23.82
N ALA A 59 -5.17 6.99 -23.96
CA ALA A 59 -5.74 7.99 -23.06
C ALA A 59 -7.28 7.94 -23.08
N THR A 60 -7.89 7.75 -24.25
CA THR A 60 -9.34 7.57 -24.38
C THR A 60 -9.80 6.30 -23.67
N LEU A 61 -9.12 5.18 -23.88
CA LEU A 61 -9.44 3.89 -23.25
C LEU A 61 -9.24 3.91 -21.73
N LEU A 62 -8.17 4.55 -21.24
CA LEU A 62 -7.91 4.72 -19.80
C LEU A 62 -9.03 5.52 -19.13
N ASN A 63 -9.48 6.61 -19.75
CA ASN A 63 -10.62 7.38 -19.26
C ASN A 63 -11.89 6.52 -19.15
N GLN A 64 -12.14 5.66 -20.12
CA GLN A 64 -13.26 4.71 -20.08
C GLN A 64 -13.10 3.67 -18.96
N LEU A 65 -11.89 3.14 -18.78
CA LEU A 65 -11.59 2.10 -17.78
C LEU A 65 -11.76 2.66 -16.36
N VAL A 66 -11.18 3.84 -16.11
CA VAL A 66 -11.34 4.55 -14.84
C VAL A 66 -12.80 4.90 -14.62
N LYS A 67 -13.54 5.40 -15.62
CA LYS A 67 -14.98 5.67 -15.52
C LYS A 67 -15.79 4.42 -15.18
N GLN A 68 -15.48 3.28 -15.80
CA GLN A 68 -16.13 2.00 -15.52
C GLN A 68 -15.90 1.57 -14.06
N SER A 69 -14.64 1.66 -13.59
CA SER A 69 -14.25 1.24 -12.24
C SER A 69 -14.94 2.03 -11.12
N LYS A 70 -15.43 3.26 -11.39
CA LYS A 70 -16.19 4.07 -10.40
C LYS A 70 -17.45 3.36 -9.91
N LYS A 71 -18.03 2.47 -10.70
CA LYS A 71 -19.25 1.71 -10.37
C LYS A 71 -18.98 0.43 -9.58
N GLU A 72 -17.74 -0.02 -9.52
CA GLU A 72 -17.34 -1.24 -8.83
C GLU A 72 -17.14 -0.96 -7.33
N ARG A 73 -17.16 -1.99 -6.48
CA ARG A 73 -16.91 -1.88 -5.02
C ARG A 73 -15.43 -1.92 -4.65
N PHE A 74 -14.57 -1.29 -5.45
CA PHE A 74 -13.15 -1.14 -5.08
C PHE A 74 -12.98 -0.17 -3.93
N GLU A 75 -12.02 -0.41 -3.04
CA GLU A 75 -11.71 0.51 -1.94
C GLU A 75 -10.84 1.69 -2.41
N PHE A 76 -9.95 1.44 -3.37
CA PHE A 76 -9.11 2.46 -4.00
C PHE A 76 -8.71 2.04 -5.42
N LEU A 77 -8.16 3.00 -6.17
CA LEU A 77 -7.41 2.77 -7.40
C LEU A 77 -5.92 2.78 -7.05
N MET A 78 -5.13 1.87 -7.61
CA MET A 78 -3.67 1.89 -7.55
C MET A 78 -3.13 2.13 -8.96
N HIS A 79 -2.28 3.14 -9.12
CA HIS A 79 -1.54 3.40 -10.35
C HIS A 79 -0.05 3.28 -10.06
N VAL A 80 0.61 2.30 -10.65
CA VAL A 80 2.02 1.96 -10.33
C VAL A 80 3.04 2.76 -11.14
N GLY A 81 2.72 3.99 -11.57
CA GLY A 81 3.61 4.82 -12.39
C GLY A 81 3.39 4.68 -13.90
N ASP A 82 4.21 5.40 -14.66
CA ASP A 82 4.18 5.48 -16.11
C ASP A 82 2.84 5.96 -16.69
N ILE A 83 2.50 7.19 -16.34
CA ILE A 83 1.34 7.94 -16.81
C ILE A 83 1.58 8.71 -18.12
N GLN A 84 2.72 8.48 -18.79
CA GLN A 84 2.97 8.85 -20.18
C GLN A 84 3.90 7.83 -20.86
N GLY A 85 4.00 7.89 -22.19
CA GLY A 85 4.94 7.05 -22.94
C GLY A 85 6.37 7.60 -22.85
N GLY A 86 7.35 6.71 -22.97
CA GLY A 86 8.76 7.09 -23.12
C GLY A 86 9.05 7.65 -24.51
N GLY A 87 10.06 8.53 -24.60
CA GLY A 87 10.52 9.13 -25.86
C GLY A 87 9.52 10.09 -26.51
N ILE A 88 8.58 10.63 -25.72
CA ILE A 88 7.74 11.76 -26.11
C ILE A 88 8.05 12.95 -25.21
N PRO A 89 7.92 14.20 -25.71
CA PRO A 89 8.20 15.38 -24.90
C PRO A 89 7.44 15.37 -23.56
N CYS A 90 8.19 15.34 -22.47
CA CYS A 90 7.63 15.50 -21.14
C CYS A 90 7.02 16.89 -21.01
N THR A 91 5.70 16.97 -21.13
CA THR A 91 4.96 18.23 -21.04
C THR A 91 4.08 18.23 -19.79
N ASP A 92 3.88 19.40 -19.20
CA ASP A 92 3.00 19.55 -18.03
C ASP A 92 1.56 19.13 -18.34
N THR A 93 1.15 19.21 -19.61
CA THR A 93 -0.19 18.87 -20.07
C THR A 93 -0.55 17.42 -19.79
N LEU A 94 0.34 16.46 -20.09
CA LEU A 94 0.06 15.03 -19.88
C LEU A 94 -0.11 14.72 -18.38
N ALA A 95 0.85 15.16 -17.56
CA ALA A 95 0.77 15.01 -16.11
C ALA A 95 -0.48 15.70 -15.52
N THR A 96 -0.84 16.89 -16.02
CA THR A 96 -2.03 17.64 -15.59
C THR A 96 -3.34 16.91 -15.92
N ASN A 97 -3.44 16.30 -17.10
CA ASN A 97 -4.61 15.52 -17.50
C ASN A 97 -4.83 14.32 -16.59
N ILE A 98 -3.75 13.62 -16.23
CA ILE A 98 -3.81 12.47 -15.32
C ILE A 98 -4.10 12.91 -13.88
N ARG A 99 -3.50 14.02 -13.43
CA ARG A 99 -3.85 14.66 -12.15
C ARG A 99 -5.34 14.96 -12.08
N ASP A 100 -5.92 15.52 -13.13
CA ASP A 100 -7.36 15.83 -13.20
C ASP A 100 -8.23 14.57 -13.21
N LEU A 101 -7.80 13.52 -13.91
CA LEU A 101 -8.45 12.21 -13.88
C LEU A 101 -8.49 11.64 -12.45
N PHE A 102 -7.35 11.67 -11.75
CA PHE A 102 -7.26 11.23 -10.35
C PHE A 102 -8.11 12.11 -9.42
N ARG A 103 -8.10 13.43 -9.59
CA ARG A 103 -8.94 14.36 -8.83
C ARG A 103 -10.44 14.07 -9.00
N LYS A 104 -10.86 13.67 -10.21
CA LYS A 104 -12.26 13.30 -10.53
C LYS A 104 -12.64 11.88 -10.11
N TYR A 105 -11.70 11.06 -9.64
CA TYR A 105 -12.00 9.73 -9.12
C TYR A 105 -12.60 9.85 -7.70
N PRO A 106 -13.71 9.16 -7.35
CA PRO A 106 -14.40 9.42 -6.08
C PRO A 106 -13.71 8.82 -4.84
N LYS A 107 -12.80 7.87 -5.05
CA LYS A 107 -12.13 7.08 -4.00
C LYS A 107 -10.64 7.41 -3.93
N PRO A 108 -9.89 6.93 -2.91
CA PRO A 108 -8.46 7.13 -2.86
C PRO A 108 -7.75 6.60 -4.11
N VAL A 109 -6.65 7.25 -4.47
CA VAL A 109 -5.73 6.82 -5.52
C VAL A 109 -4.36 6.63 -4.87
N VAL A 110 -3.91 5.38 -4.81
CA VAL A 110 -2.55 5.01 -4.45
C VAL A 110 -1.70 5.19 -5.70
N TYR A 111 -0.68 6.04 -5.64
CA TYR A 111 0.17 6.39 -6.77
C TYR A 111 1.64 6.47 -6.36
N THR A 112 2.50 5.96 -7.25
CA THR A 112 3.95 6.24 -7.29
C THR A 112 4.31 6.68 -8.72
N PRO A 113 5.22 7.64 -8.91
CA PRO A 113 5.75 7.96 -10.24
C PRO A 113 6.49 6.76 -10.88
N GLY A 114 6.47 6.68 -12.21
CA GLY A 114 7.35 5.81 -13.00
C GLY A 114 8.50 6.59 -13.63
N ASP A 115 9.29 5.98 -14.50
CA ASP A 115 10.45 6.62 -15.16
C ASP A 115 10.06 7.55 -16.31
N ASN A 116 9.01 7.22 -17.06
CA ASN A 116 8.64 7.97 -18.26
C ASN A 116 8.29 9.43 -17.97
N GLU A 117 7.70 9.73 -16.81
CA GLU A 117 7.32 11.10 -16.45
C GLU A 117 8.47 11.98 -15.99
N TRP A 118 9.67 11.43 -15.76
CA TRP A 118 10.80 12.22 -15.28
C TRP A 118 12.19 11.71 -15.70
N THR A 119 12.63 10.50 -15.33
CA THR A 119 14.02 10.07 -15.62
C THR A 119 14.33 10.03 -17.12
N ASP A 120 13.31 9.73 -17.91
CA ASP A 120 13.42 9.55 -19.36
C ASP A 120 13.27 10.87 -20.11
N CYS A 121 12.77 11.92 -19.44
CA CYS A 121 12.64 13.26 -19.98
C CYS A 121 13.97 13.89 -20.40
N ALA A 122 15.10 13.38 -19.90
CA ALA A 122 16.42 13.77 -20.37
C ALA A 122 16.61 13.51 -21.87
N VAL A 123 16.00 12.44 -22.39
CA VAL A 123 16.08 12.07 -23.81
C VAL A 123 15.42 13.12 -24.70
N ASP A 124 14.34 13.74 -24.21
CA ASP A 124 13.54 14.72 -24.95
C ASP A 124 13.89 16.18 -24.60
N GLY A 125 15.05 16.40 -23.96
CA GLY A 125 15.60 17.74 -23.66
C GLY A 125 15.06 18.42 -22.39
N GLY A 126 14.27 17.72 -21.57
CA GLY A 126 13.83 18.20 -20.25
C GLY A 126 14.86 17.92 -19.14
N ASP A 127 14.77 18.64 -18.02
CA ASP A 127 15.55 18.32 -16.80
C ASP A 127 14.74 17.32 -15.93
N PRO A 128 15.18 16.05 -15.77
CA PRO A 128 14.47 15.06 -14.96
C PRO A 128 14.18 15.50 -13.52
N ILE A 129 15.06 16.30 -12.92
CA ILE A 129 14.93 16.72 -11.53
C ILE A 129 13.84 17.77 -11.39
N GLU A 130 13.74 18.67 -12.37
CA GLU A 130 12.63 19.63 -12.47
C GLU A 130 11.31 18.88 -12.66
N ARG A 131 11.26 17.91 -13.59
CA ARG A 131 10.06 17.09 -13.84
C ARG A 131 9.59 16.35 -12.60
N LEU A 132 10.51 15.71 -11.87
CA LEU A 132 10.20 15.07 -10.60
C LEU A 132 9.64 16.05 -9.56
N ALA A 133 10.18 17.27 -9.47
CA ALA A 133 9.65 18.30 -8.57
C ALA A 133 8.23 18.71 -8.97
N ASN A 134 7.94 18.83 -10.27
CA ASN A 134 6.61 19.14 -10.76
C ASN A 134 5.60 18.01 -10.45
N LEU A 135 5.97 16.74 -10.63
CA LEU A 135 5.12 15.59 -10.27
C LEU A 135 4.75 15.62 -8.78
N ARG A 136 5.74 15.85 -7.90
CA ARG A 136 5.48 15.98 -6.45
C ARG A 136 4.46 17.09 -6.17
N LYS A 137 4.59 18.25 -6.82
CA LYS A 137 3.65 19.37 -6.68
C LYS A 137 2.25 19.01 -7.19
N LEU A 138 2.12 18.43 -8.38
CA LEU A 138 0.83 18.14 -9.01
C LEU A 138 0.03 17.08 -8.26
N PHE A 139 0.69 16.00 -7.84
CA PHE A 139 0.01 14.84 -7.30
C PHE A 139 -0.09 14.84 -5.77
N PHE A 140 0.89 15.38 -5.06
CA PHE A 140 1.00 15.20 -3.60
C PHE A 140 0.73 16.46 -2.78
N ALA A 141 0.78 17.67 -3.37
CA ALA A 141 0.55 18.91 -2.62
C ALA A 141 -0.93 19.12 -2.23
N ASP A 142 -1.87 18.88 -3.16
CA ASP A 142 -3.30 18.94 -2.85
C ASP A 142 -3.83 17.56 -2.44
N LYS A 143 -4.20 17.45 -1.16
CA LYS A 143 -4.81 16.24 -0.57
C LYS A 143 -6.03 15.74 -1.34
N LYS A 144 -6.74 16.61 -2.07
CA LYS A 144 -7.92 16.24 -2.88
C LYS A 144 -7.56 15.45 -4.13
N THR A 145 -6.31 15.50 -4.62
CA THR A 145 -5.89 14.77 -5.83
C THR A 145 -5.93 13.26 -5.59
N LEU A 146 -5.20 12.78 -4.58
CA LEU A 146 -5.07 11.35 -4.28
C LEU A 146 -5.98 10.87 -3.14
N ARG A 147 -6.45 11.78 -2.26
CA ARG A 147 -7.30 11.48 -1.10
C ARG A 147 -6.70 10.41 -0.16
N LEU A 148 -5.38 10.36 -0.05
CA LEU A 148 -4.65 9.39 0.78
C LEU A 148 -5.03 9.44 2.26
N ASP A 149 -5.46 10.60 2.77
CA ASP A 149 -5.90 10.73 4.17
C ASP A 149 -7.11 9.83 4.50
N LYS A 150 -7.93 9.45 3.51
CA LYS A 150 -9.01 8.46 3.68
C LYS A 150 -8.51 7.03 3.91
N LEU A 151 -7.24 6.75 3.60
CA LEU A 151 -6.57 5.48 3.90
C LEU A 151 -5.75 5.54 5.19
N GLY A 152 -5.73 6.69 5.89
CA GLY A 152 -4.94 6.85 7.12
C GLY A 152 -3.43 6.71 6.89
N VAL A 153 -2.91 7.22 5.76
CA VAL A 153 -1.51 7.01 5.39
C VAL A 153 -0.52 7.63 6.39
N VAL A 154 0.54 6.88 6.67
CA VAL A 154 1.77 7.35 7.31
C VAL A 154 2.76 7.70 6.21
N ARG A 155 3.06 8.99 6.04
CA ARG A 155 4.00 9.49 5.03
C ARG A 155 5.43 9.49 5.57
N GLN A 156 6.40 9.20 4.72
CA GLN A 156 7.81 9.35 5.08
C GLN A 156 8.14 10.82 5.37
N SER A 157 7.57 11.74 4.59
CA SER A 157 7.81 13.19 4.69
C SER A 157 7.44 13.83 6.02
N ARG A 158 6.82 13.10 6.95
CA ARG A 158 6.66 13.54 8.35
C ARG A 158 7.99 13.65 9.12
N HIS A 159 9.02 12.92 8.67
CA HIS A 159 10.38 13.07 9.18
C HIS A 159 11.08 14.20 8.44
N GLU A 160 11.58 15.20 9.16
CA GLU A 160 12.23 16.40 8.61
C GLU A 160 13.35 16.04 7.61
N LYS A 161 14.22 15.09 7.97
CA LYS A 161 15.30 14.58 7.10
C LYS A 161 14.80 14.09 5.72
N TYR A 162 13.57 13.60 5.65
CA TYR A 162 12.97 13.00 4.46
C TYR A 162 11.76 13.79 3.94
N ALA A 163 11.60 15.07 4.32
CA ALA A 163 10.46 15.90 3.94
C ALA A 163 10.23 15.99 2.42
N LYS A 164 11.30 15.85 1.63
CA LYS A 164 11.29 15.85 0.15
C LYS A 164 10.57 14.63 -0.47
N TYR A 165 10.51 13.50 0.22
CA TYR A 165 10.02 12.21 -0.31
C TYR A 165 8.55 12.00 0.04
N VAL A 166 7.70 12.83 -0.56
CA VAL A 166 6.24 12.88 -0.30
C VAL A 166 5.49 11.70 -0.88
N GLU A 167 6.09 11.03 -1.85
CA GLU A 167 5.58 9.87 -2.56
C GLU A 167 5.84 8.53 -1.86
N ASN A 168 6.66 8.53 -0.80
CA ASN A 168 6.85 7.36 0.07
C ASN A 168 5.85 7.40 1.21
N TYR A 169 4.98 6.40 1.29
CA TYR A 169 3.97 6.30 2.34
C TYR A 169 3.51 4.85 2.53
N ARG A 170 2.89 4.59 3.68
CA ARG A 170 2.32 3.28 4.00
C ARG A 170 0.96 3.44 4.66
N PHE A 171 0.15 2.39 4.60
CA PHE A 171 -1.12 2.31 5.32
C PHE A 171 -1.49 0.85 5.58
N THR A 172 -2.32 0.61 6.60
CA THR A 172 -2.82 -0.73 6.91
C THR A 172 -4.29 -0.81 6.58
N LYS A 173 -4.71 -1.91 5.94
CA LYS A 173 -6.12 -2.19 5.68
C LYS A 173 -6.38 -3.68 5.71
N SER A 174 -7.40 -4.10 6.46
CA SER A 174 -7.78 -5.50 6.64
C SER A 174 -6.58 -6.39 6.98
N GLY A 175 -5.81 -5.99 8.00
CA GLY A 175 -4.62 -6.70 8.44
C GLY A 175 -3.42 -6.71 7.48
N VAL A 176 -3.47 -6.03 6.31
CA VAL A 176 -2.35 -5.96 5.36
C VAL A 176 -1.68 -4.60 5.39
N LEU A 177 -0.34 -4.58 5.46
CA LEU A 177 0.45 -3.36 5.33
C LEU A 177 0.78 -3.09 3.85
N PHE A 178 0.31 -1.98 3.32
CA PHE A 178 0.70 -1.46 2.02
C PHE A 178 1.86 -0.49 2.17
N VAL A 179 2.95 -0.70 1.45
CA VAL A 179 4.14 0.15 1.47
C VAL A 179 4.41 0.63 0.05
N VAL A 180 4.31 1.93 -0.18
CA VAL A 180 4.62 2.56 -1.46
C VAL A 180 6.01 3.17 -1.38
N ALA A 181 6.90 2.76 -2.27
CA ALA A 181 8.28 3.23 -2.34
C ALA A 181 8.60 3.70 -3.77
N HIS A 182 9.26 4.86 -3.87
CA HIS A 182 9.65 5.44 -5.15
C HIS A 182 10.86 4.70 -5.73
N VAL A 183 10.63 3.57 -6.38
CA VAL A 183 11.62 2.81 -7.16
C VAL A 183 11.11 2.72 -8.60
N VAL A 184 11.85 3.29 -9.55
CA VAL A 184 11.43 3.45 -10.96
C VAL A 184 12.33 2.68 -11.92
N GLY A 185 11.90 2.48 -13.16
CA GLY A 185 12.68 1.90 -14.23
C GLY A 185 13.85 2.80 -14.64
N SER A 186 14.35 2.62 -15.86
CA SER A 186 15.55 3.34 -16.36
C SER A 186 16.73 3.35 -15.38
N GLY A 187 17.01 2.18 -14.81
CA GLY A 187 18.09 1.96 -13.84
C GLY A 187 17.89 2.67 -12.50
N ASN A 188 16.65 3.03 -12.14
CA ASN A 188 16.33 3.79 -10.92
C ASN A 188 16.98 5.18 -10.90
N ASN A 189 17.27 5.77 -12.06
CA ASN A 189 18.09 6.97 -12.24
C ASN A 189 19.58 6.81 -11.83
N TYR A 190 20.07 5.58 -11.66
CA TYR A 190 21.50 5.32 -11.47
C TYR A 190 22.25 5.53 -12.79
N LYS A 191 22.87 6.71 -12.95
CA LYS A 191 23.63 7.09 -14.13
C LYS A 191 25.03 7.55 -13.70
N PRO A 192 26.03 6.65 -13.60
CA PRO A 192 27.31 6.95 -12.94
C PRO A 192 28.09 8.12 -13.56
N ASN A 193 27.84 8.43 -14.84
CA ASN A 193 28.47 9.53 -15.56
C ASN A 193 27.68 10.85 -15.48
N ASP A 194 26.55 10.89 -14.75
CA ASP A 194 25.73 12.09 -14.55
C ASP A 194 25.65 12.44 -13.06
N PRO A 195 26.41 13.45 -12.59
CA PRO A 195 26.42 13.87 -11.19
C PRO A 195 25.05 14.31 -10.65
N LYS A 196 24.16 14.89 -11.48
CA LYS A 196 22.83 15.30 -11.02
C LYS A 196 21.96 14.07 -10.77
N SER A 197 21.96 13.11 -11.69
CA SER A 197 21.25 11.84 -11.52
C SER A 197 21.78 11.05 -10.35
N MET A 198 23.11 10.93 -10.19
CA MET A 198 23.70 10.22 -9.06
C MET A 198 23.34 10.86 -7.72
N LYS A 199 23.36 12.20 -7.62
CA LYS A 199 22.93 12.89 -6.40
C LYS A 199 21.47 12.58 -6.07
N GLU A 200 20.57 12.67 -7.05
CA GLU A 200 19.16 12.33 -6.88
C GLU A 200 18.98 10.88 -6.41
N PHE A 201 19.59 9.94 -7.14
CA PHE A 201 19.53 8.51 -6.83
C PHE A 201 20.04 8.22 -5.43
N THR A 202 21.24 8.69 -5.06
CA THR A 202 21.83 8.40 -3.76
C THR A 202 20.95 8.89 -2.61
N GLU A 203 20.44 10.12 -2.70
CA GLU A 203 19.56 10.67 -1.66
C GLU A 203 18.22 9.91 -1.59
N ARG A 204 17.57 9.66 -2.73
CA ARG A 204 16.27 8.94 -2.79
C ARG A 204 16.40 7.48 -2.37
N ASN A 205 17.44 6.79 -2.80
CA ASN A 205 17.71 5.40 -2.40
C ASN A 205 17.90 5.29 -0.88
N ALA A 206 18.70 6.18 -0.29
CA ALA A 206 18.87 6.23 1.17
C ALA A 206 17.53 6.48 1.90
N ALA A 207 16.67 7.36 1.38
CA ALA A 207 15.34 7.59 1.92
C ALA A 207 14.45 6.35 1.78
N ASN A 208 14.41 5.70 0.61
CA ASN A 208 13.64 4.49 0.37
C ASN A 208 14.05 3.38 1.35
N LEU A 209 15.35 3.10 1.49
CA LEU A 209 15.85 2.06 2.38
C LEU A 209 15.48 2.34 3.84
N ALA A 210 15.59 3.61 4.27
CA ALA A 210 15.16 4.00 5.62
C ALA A 210 13.66 3.75 5.83
N PHE A 211 12.81 4.11 4.86
CA PHE A 211 11.37 3.93 4.96
C PHE A 211 10.95 2.46 4.87
N LEU A 212 11.59 1.67 4.01
CA LEU A 212 11.39 0.22 3.92
C LEU A 212 11.74 -0.46 5.23
N LYS A 213 12.92 -0.18 5.79
CA LYS A 213 13.33 -0.70 7.09
C LYS A 213 12.33 -0.33 8.20
N GLU A 214 11.89 0.91 8.25
CA GLU A 214 10.88 1.38 9.20
C GLU A 214 9.55 0.63 9.03
N SER A 215 9.14 0.38 7.79
CA SER A 215 7.90 -0.32 7.46
C SER A 215 7.97 -1.82 7.76
N TYR A 216 9.12 -2.45 7.56
CA TYR A 216 9.37 -3.85 7.93
C TYR A 216 9.33 -4.05 9.44
N ILE A 217 9.90 -3.11 10.20
CA ILE A 217 9.80 -3.10 11.67
C ILE A 217 8.33 -2.95 12.09
N GLU A 218 7.58 -2.06 11.44
CA GLU A 218 6.15 -1.89 11.71
C GLU A 218 5.35 -3.18 11.41
N ALA A 219 5.62 -3.84 10.28
CA ALA A 219 4.98 -5.10 9.91
C ALA A 219 5.21 -6.20 10.97
N ALA A 220 6.45 -6.33 11.46
CA ALA A 220 6.78 -7.28 12.52
C ALA A 220 6.15 -6.88 13.87
N LYS A 221 6.21 -5.60 14.24
CA LYS A 221 5.67 -5.08 15.50
C LYS A 221 4.16 -5.21 15.61
N THR A 222 3.45 -4.98 14.51
CA THR A 222 1.98 -5.00 14.47
C THR A 222 1.41 -6.34 14.03
N ASP A 223 2.28 -7.31 13.75
CA ASP A 223 1.91 -8.66 13.33
C ASP A 223 0.86 -8.66 12.20
N VAL A 224 1.13 -7.89 11.14
CA VAL A 224 0.23 -7.80 9.98
C VAL A 224 0.13 -9.13 9.25
N LYS A 225 -1.03 -9.45 8.71
CA LYS A 225 -1.32 -10.70 7.99
C LYS A 225 -0.46 -10.84 6.72
N GLY A 226 -0.18 -9.73 6.03
CA GLY A 226 0.66 -9.73 4.83
C GLY A 226 1.19 -8.33 4.52
N VAL A 227 2.09 -8.26 3.54
CA VAL A 227 2.67 -6.99 3.05
C VAL A 227 2.45 -6.86 1.55
N ALA A 228 1.99 -5.71 1.11
CA ALA A 228 1.95 -5.32 -0.30
C ALA A 228 2.94 -4.17 -0.53
N LEU A 229 4.07 -4.49 -1.16
CA LEU A 229 5.04 -3.51 -1.61
C LEU A 229 4.62 -2.99 -2.99
N VAL A 230 4.64 -1.67 -3.19
CA VAL A 230 4.26 -1.02 -4.43
C VAL A 230 5.42 -0.18 -4.92
N ILE A 231 5.88 -0.47 -6.13
CA ILE A 231 6.93 0.25 -6.86
C ILE A 231 6.50 0.40 -8.32
N HIS A 232 7.26 1.14 -9.11
CA HIS A 232 7.06 1.13 -10.56
C HIS A 232 7.93 0.08 -11.26
N ALA A 233 9.25 0.12 -10.98
CA ALA A 233 10.27 -0.64 -11.70
C ALA A 233 10.02 -2.16 -11.74
N ASN A 234 10.53 -2.79 -12.79
CA ASN A 234 10.99 -4.18 -12.77
C ASN A 234 12.50 -4.19 -12.44
N PRO A 235 12.89 -4.43 -11.17
CA PRO A 235 14.29 -4.45 -10.75
C PRO A 235 15.06 -5.71 -11.18
N ASP A 236 14.49 -6.52 -12.10
CA ASP A 236 15.01 -7.83 -12.49
C ASP A 236 15.10 -8.75 -11.26
N PHE A 237 13.95 -9.12 -10.69
CA PHE A 237 13.88 -9.94 -9.47
C PHE A 237 14.64 -11.28 -9.59
N GLU A 238 14.73 -11.81 -10.80
CA GLU A 238 15.35 -13.08 -11.13
C GLU A 238 16.87 -13.04 -10.93
N MET A 239 17.53 -12.03 -11.48
CA MET A 239 18.99 -11.94 -11.52
C MET A 239 19.55 -10.79 -10.67
N GLY A 240 18.80 -9.69 -10.56
CA GLY A 240 19.16 -8.50 -9.79
C GLY A 240 20.38 -7.77 -10.34
N ALA A 241 20.51 -7.69 -11.67
CA ALA A 241 21.75 -7.26 -12.31
C ALA A 241 22.00 -5.74 -12.27
N GLY A 242 20.96 -4.92 -12.08
CA GLY A 242 21.08 -3.45 -12.12
C GLY A 242 21.65 -2.83 -10.84
N GLU A 243 22.75 -2.07 -10.95
CA GLU A 243 23.38 -1.35 -9.81
C GLU A 243 22.37 -0.48 -9.04
N GLY A 244 21.48 0.22 -9.75
CA GLY A 244 20.46 1.09 -9.13
C GLY A 244 19.40 0.35 -8.29
N PHE A 245 19.37 -0.98 -8.35
CA PHE A 245 18.39 -1.81 -7.63
C PHE A 245 19.01 -2.69 -6.55
N LYS A 246 20.35 -2.81 -6.49
CA LYS A 246 21.03 -3.75 -5.59
C LYS A 246 20.64 -3.58 -4.13
N ASP A 247 20.64 -2.35 -3.62
CA ASP A 247 20.30 -2.08 -2.22
C ASP A 247 18.84 -2.40 -1.91
N PHE A 248 17.93 -2.06 -2.82
CA PHE A 248 16.51 -2.38 -2.70
C PHE A 248 16.28 -3.89 -2.63
N LEU A 249 16.87 -4.64 -3.57
CA LEU A 249 16.75 -6.10 -3.60
C LEU A 249 17.41 -6.74 -2.36
N ALA A 250 18.57 -6.24 -1.92
CA ALA A 250 19.21 -6.71 -0.69
C ALA A 250 18.33 -6.46 0.55
N SER A 251 17.73 -5.27 0.66
CA SER A 251 16.78 -4.93 1.71
C SER A 251 15.56 -5.86 1.70
N LEU A 252 15.00 -6.14 0.53
CA LEU A 252 13.87 -7.06 0.38
C LEU A 252 14.24 -8.51 0.74
N ARG A 253 15.42 -9.00 0.32
CA ARG A 253 15.90 -10.34 0.72
C ARG A 253 16.04 -10.44 2.24
N GLY A 254 16.64 -9.43 2.87
CA GLY A 254 16.79 -9.39 4.33
C GLY A 254 15.44 -9.43 5.05
N PHE A 255 14.43 -8.71 4.55
CA PHE A 255 13.08 -8.77 5.10
C PHE A 255 12.45 -10.16 4.95
N LEU A 256 12.48 -10.73 3.75
CA LEU A 256 11.86 -12.03 3.45
C LEU A 256 12.52 -13.20 4.17
N SER A 257 13.82 -13.12 4.49
CA SER A 257 14.50 -14.13 5.29
C SER A 257 13.99 -14.22 6.73
N GLY A 258 13.42 -13.13 7.27
CA GLY A 258 12.87 -13.08 8.63
C GLY A 258 11.34 -13.02 8.70
N TYR A 259 10.65 -12.91 7.57
CA TYR A 259 9.22 -12.67 7.51
C TYR A 259 8.48 -13.80 6.79
N ASN A 260 7.70 -14.57 7.57
CA ASN A 260 7.08 -15.83 7.12
C ASN A 260 5.62 -15.70 6.64
N ARG A 261 5.15 -14.47 6.39
CA ARG A 261 3.79 -14.20 5.93
C ARG A 261 3.77 -13.75 4.46
N PRO A 262 2.63 -13.84 3.76
CA PRO A 262 2.55 -13.46 2.35
C PRO A 262 3.05 -12.03 2.09
N VAL A 263 3.91 -11.89 1.08
CA VAL A 263 4.39 -10.62 0.56
C VAL A 263 4.14 -10.57 -0.94
N VAL A 264 3.50 -9.51 -1.42
CA VAL A 264 3.39 -9.21 -2.84
C VAL A 264 4.19 -7.97 -3.19
N CYS A 265 4.81 -7.95 -4.37
CA CYS A 265 5.32 -6.71 -4.98
C CYS A 265 4.49 -6.40 -6.21
N ILE A 266 3.74 -5.30 -6.16
CA ILE A 266 2.86 -4.84 -7.24
C ILE A 266 3.61 -3.75 -8.01
N HIS A 267 3.87 -3.98 -9.31
CA HIS A 267 4.66 -3.07 -10.14
C HIS A 267 4.24 -3.10 -11.62
N GLY A 268 4.92 -2.30 -12.44
CA GLY A 268 4.72 -2.15 -13.89
C GLY A 268 6.06 -2.26 -14.64
N ASP A 269 6.37 -1.27 -15.49
CA ASP A 269 7.64 -1.03 -16.21
C ASP A 269 7.83 -1.93 -17.45
N SER A 270 7.84 -3.25 -17.31
CA SER A 270 8.13 -4.13 -18.45
C SER A 270 6.94 -4.48 -19.35
N HIS A 271 5.73 -4.00 -19.00
CA HIS A 271 4.46 -4.19 -19.72
C HIS A 271 4.02 -5.64 -19.89
N TYR A 272 4.59 -6.55 -19.12
CA TYR A 272 4.24 -7.97 -19.13
C TYR A 272 3.26 -8.25 -17.98
N TYR A 273 2.00 -8.52 -18.28
CA TYR A 273 1.11 -9.07 -17.27
C TYR A 273 1.61 -10.45 -16.81
N ARG A 274 2.11 -10.53 -15.58
CA ARG A 274 2.60 -11.77 -14.97
C ARG A 274 2.44 -11.80 -13.47
N ILE A 275 2.22 -13.01 -12.96
CA ILE A 275 2.11 -13.30 -11.53
C ILE A 275 2.90 -14.57 -11.26
N ASP A 276 4.02 -14.43 -10.56
CA ASP A 276 4.97 -15.51 -10.35
C ASP A 276 5.84 -15.31 -9.10
N LYS A 277 6.81 -16.20 -8.89
CA LYS A 277 7.68 -16.24 -7.70
C LYS A 277 9.16 -16.17 -8.13
N PRO A 278 9.61 -15.03 -8.66
CA PRO A 278 10.93 -14.93 -9.28
C PRO A 278 12.06 -14.84 -8.25
N PHE A 279 11.74 -14.39 -7.03
CA PHE A 279 12.74 -13.92 -6.09
C PHE A 279 13.36 -15.05 -5.26
N ARG A 280 14.70 -15.04 -5.19
CA ARG A 280 15.50 -16.07 -4.52
C ARG A 280 16.37 -15.49 -3.42
N ASP A 281 16.64 -16.31 -2.41
CA ASP A 281 17.63 -16.03 -1.38
C ASP A 281 19.07 -16.14 -1.93
N ALA A 282 20.06 -15.82 -1.09
CA ALA A 282 21.47 -15.86 -1.46
C ALA A 282 21.97 -17.28 -1.83
N ASN A 283 21.26 -18.34 -1.43
CA ASN A 283 21.58 -19.73 -1.74
C ASN A 283 20.82 -20.24 -2.99
N GLY A 284 20.06 -19.37 -3.65
CA GLY A 284 19.26 -19.71 -4.82
C GLY A 284 17.90 -20.35 -4.52
N LYS A 285 17.48 -20.44 -3.26
CA LYS A 285 16.16 -20.95 -2.89
C LYS A 285 15.09 -19.87 -3.11
N THR A 286 14.01 -20.23 -3.80
CA THR A 286 12.87 -19.34 -4.01
C THR A 286 12.16 -18.99 -2.71
N PHE A 287 11.89 -17.70 -2.51
CA PHE A 287 11.00 -17.23 -1.45
C PHE A 287 9.54 -17.52 -1.81
N LEU A 288 9.01 -18.68 -1.40
CA LEU A 288 7.62 -19.06 -1.71
C LEU A 288 6.57 -18.11 -1.10
N GLY A 289 6.91 -17.41 -0.01
CA GLY A 289 6.06 -16.36 0.58
C GLY A 289 6.02 -15.06 -0.23
N PHE A 290 6.91 -14.88 -1.22
CA PHE A 290 6.93 -13.72 -2.11
C PHE A 290 6.20 -14.03 -3.43
N THR A 291 5.43 -13.06 -3.92
CA THR A 291 4.80 -13.10 -5.24
C THR A 291 5.03 -11.76 -5.95
N ARG A 292 5.56 -11.80 -7.17
CA ARG A 292 5.53 -10.64 -8.07
C ARG A 292 4.14 -10.53 -8.69
N ILE A 293 3.60 -9.32 -8.76
CA ILE A 293 2.39 -8.98 -9.50
C ILE A 293 2.74 -7.81 -10.41
N GLU A 294 2.97 -8.10 -11.69
CA GLU A 294 3.11 -7.05 -12.70
C GLU A 294 1.75 -6.80 -13.36
N VAL A 295 1.32 -5.54 -13.39
CA VAL A 295 0.05 -5.15 -13.99
C VAL A 295 0.13 -5.16 -15.53
N PHE A 296 -1.01 -5.00 -16.19
CA PHE A 296 -1.00 -4.73 -17.64
C PHE A 296 -0.36 -3.37 -17.91
N GLY A 297 0.35 -3.27 -19.03
CA GLY A 297 0.86 -2.01 -19.56
C GLY A 297 0.66 -1.89 -21.07
N SER A 298 1.12 -0.78 -21.64
CA SER A 298 1.07 -0.52 -23.08
C SER A 298 1.55 -1.74 -23.91
N PRO A 299 0.87 -2.10 -25.02
CA PRO A 299 -0.28 -1.44 -25.62
C PRO A 299 -1.64 -1.83 -25.01
N ASN A 300 -1.66 -2.68 -23.99
CA ASN A 300 -2.88 -3.27 -23.45
C ASN A 300 -3.54 -2.37 -22.40
N VAL A 301 -4.65 -1.72 -22.75
CA VAL A 301 -5.42 -0.91 -21.80
C VAL A 301 -6.36 -1.80 -20.98
N ALA A 302 -5.83 -2.37 -19.90
CA ALA A 302 -6.56 -3.19 -18.94
C ALA A 302 -6.09 -2.90 -17.52
N GLY A 303 -6.83 -3.40 -16.53
CA GLY A 303 -6.40 -3.38 -15.13
C GLY A 303 -6.38 -4.77 -14.52
N LEU A 304 -5.91 -4.83 -13.29
CA LEU A 304 -5.90 -6.04 -12.47
C LEU A 304 -6.68 -5.78 -11.20
N ILE A 305 -7.71 -6.57 -10.94
CA ILE A 305 -8.39 -6.55 -9.65
C ILE A 305 -7.59 -7.42 -8.71
N ILE A 306 -7.26 -6.86 -7.56
CA ILE A 306 -6.59 -7.55 -6.48
C ILE A 306 -7.57 -7.61 -5.32
N ASN A 307 -7.92 -8.83 -4.91
CA ASN A 307 -8.71 -9.08 -3.71
C ASN A 307 -7.74 -9.35 -2.55
N VAL A 308 -8.10 -8.82 -1.38
CA VAL A 308 -7.41 -9.05 -0.12
C VAL A 308 -8.40 -9.69 0.83
N ASP A 309 -8.10 -10.92 1.24
CA ASP A 309 -8.87 -11.66 2.24
C ASP A 309 -7.94 -12.07 3.39
N PRO A 310 -8.01 -11.41 4.57
CA PRO A 310 -7.13 -11.71 5.69
C PRO A 310 -7.39 -13.08 6.33
N ASP A 311 -8.53 -13.73 6.00
CA ASP A 311 -8.86 -15.08 6.47
C ASP A 311 -8.36 -16.16 5.49
N ASP A 312 -7.95 -15.79 4.26
CA ASP A 312 -7.31 -16.69 3.30
C ASP A 312 -5.80 -16.78 3.56
N PRO A 313 -5.21 -17.99 3.71
CA PRO A 313 -3.76 -18.15 3.87
C PRO A 313 -2.90 -17.51 2.77
N GLN A 314 -3.42 -17.37 1.54
CA GLN A 314 -2.73 -16.69 0.45
C GLN A 314 -2.86 -15.15 0.52
N ILE A 315 -3.90 -14.66 1.18
CA ILE A 315 -4.28 -13.24 1.36
C ILE A 315 -4.65 -12.52 0.07
N PHE A 316 -3.87 -12.68 -1.00
CA PHE A 316 -4.01 -11.97 -2.25
C PHE A 316 -4.47 -12.91 -3.35
N SER A 317 -5.53 -12.53 -4.06
CA SER A 317 -5.94 -13.16 -5.32
C SER A 317 -6.20 -12.12 -6.39
N THR A 318 -6.06 -12.50 -7.65
CA THR A 318 -6.07 -11.54 -8.76
C THR A 318 -6.98 -11.99 -9.89
N ARG A 319 -7.59 -11.03 -10.58
CA ARG A 319 -8.30 -11.28 -11.85
C ARG A 319 -8.14 -10.10 -12.82
N PRO A 320 -7.95 -10.34 -14.12
CA PRO A 320 -7.97 -9.26 -15.11
C PRO A 320 -9.27 -8.45 -15.07
N TYR A 321 -9.16 -7.16 -15.38
CA TYR A 321 -10.26 -6.21 -15.48
C TYR A 321 -10.21 -5.48 -16.81
N TYR A 322 -11.11 -5.89 -17.70
CA TYR A 322 -11.19 -5.34 -19.05
C TYR A 322 -12.25 -4.26 -19.16
N LEU A 323 -12.07 -3.39 -20.16
CA LEU A 323 -13.16 -2.56 -20.67
C LEU A 323 -14.31 -3.45 -21.14
N LYS A 324 -15.52 -3.18 -20.65
CA LYS A 324 -16.73 -3.85 -21.15
C LYS A 324 -17.01 -3.29 -22.54
N ILE A 325 -16.86 -4.12 -23.56
CA ILE A 325 -17.29 -3.78 -24.92
C ILE A 325 -18.82 -3.65 -24.87
N LYS A 326 -19.33 -2.45 -25.15
CA LYS A 326 -20.76 -2.32 -25.46
C LYS A 326 -20.99 -3.00 -26.81
N PRO A 327 -21.95 -3.94 -26.95
CA PRO A 327 -22.34 -4.40 -28.27
C PRO A 327 -22.67 -3.17 -29.13
N LYS A 328 -22.24 -3.14 -30.39
CA LYS A 328 -22.83 -2.20 -31.35
C LYS A 328 -24.34 -2.47 -31.34
N ALA A 329 -25.15 -1.41 -31.17
CA ALA A 329 -26.57 -1.54 -31.42
C ALA A 329 -26.75 -2.03 -32.87
N PRO A 330 -27.69 -2.97 -33.11
CA PRO A 330 -27.90 -3.55 -34.44
C PRO A 330 -28.18 -2.48 -35.50
#